data_AF-A0A0D0CWP1-F1
#
_entry.id   AF-A0A0D0CWP1-F1
#
_cell.length_a   1.000
_cell.length_b   1.000
_cell.length_c   1.000
_cell.angle_alpha   90.00
_cell.angle_beta   90.00
_cell.angle_gamma   90.00
#
_symmetry.space_group_name_H-M   'P 1'
#
loop_
_entity.id
_entity.type
_entity.pdbx_description
1 polymer ?
#
loop_
_entity_poly.entity_id
_entity_poly.type
_entity_poly.pdbx_seq_one_letter_code
_entity_poly.pdbx_strand_id
1 'polypeptide(L)'
;MVERLTNSLNTQQYKMWMYNHSRGRAQEALTKYQQEWTARAVVMRTKKAEITALIQEKKGAKPGEAEMISNYQWAISQVMGNMTEAELEEAEKEAMQWNSERPLLEVQADTVACKGKQYACKFTSTMWKQCGMQVVILEAWLNEAEQVTVGSHDFNSELDGGQSFDHLQDIQKDWENYTQESFGRDPNAATADMDSEVPHISLLKCKPRLDVVGLVTKSDGKPWVADVKQVSLDSLKNIVRGYFTYHYSKQQSSLGVFS
;
A
#
# COMPACT_ATOMS: atom_id res chain seq x y z
N MET A 1 -14.39 42.96 -36.62
CA MET A 1 -13.88 41.58 -36.88
C MET A 1 -12.50 41.40 -36.23
N VAL A 2 -12.37 41.64 -34.91
CA VAL A 2 -11.09 41.49 -34.18
C VAL A 2 -11.29 40.83 -32.79
N GLU A 3 -12.48 40.87 -32.20
CA GLU A 3 -12.71 40.30 -30.86
C GLU A 3 -13.03 38.79 -30.80
N ARG A 4 -13.11 38.08 -31.93
CA ARG A 4 -13.37 36.62 -31.93
C ARG A 4 -12.11 35.74 -31.96
N LEU A 5 -10.94 36.31 -32.28
CA LEU A 5 -9.70 35.52 -32.41
C LEU A 5 -8.86 35.49 -31.13
N THR A 6 -9.00 36.47 -30.24
CA THR A 6 -8.27 36.51 -28.95
C THR A 6 -8.85 35.55 -27.91
N ASN A 7 -10.16 35.28 -27.96
CA ASN A 7 -10.80 34.36 -27.02
C ASN A 7 -10.48 32.88 -27.28
N SER A 8 -10.26 32.44 -28.53
CA SER A 8 -10.00 31.02 -28.80
C SER A 8 -8.59 30.59 -28.41
N LEU A 9 -7.58 31.44 -28.62
CA LEU A 9 -6.18 31.18 -28.25
C LEU A 9 -6.01 31.13 -26.73
N ASN A 10 -6.60 32.09 -26.00
CA ASN A 10 -6.60 32.08 -24.53
C ASN A 10 -7.36 30.87 -23.98
N THR A 11 -8.52 30.53 -24.54
CA THR A 11 -9.30 29.37 -24.07
C THR A 11 -8.54 28.06 -24.30
N GLN A 12 -7.79 27.92 -25.41
CA GLN A 12 -6.94 26.75 -25.63
C GLN A 12 -5.73 26.73 -24.69
N GLN A 13 -5.07 27.86 -24.44
CA GLN A 13 -3.97 27.93 -23.47
C GLN A 13 -4.44 27.61 -22.05
N TYR A 14 -5.62 28.11 -21.63
CA TYR A 14 -6.23 27.77 -20.35
C TYR A 14 -6.66 26.30 -20.27
N LYS A 15 -7.21 25.72 -21.35
CA LYS A 15 -7.53 24.29 -21.42
C LYS A 15 -6.29 23.42 -21.40
N MET A 16 -5.21 23.83 -22.07
CA MET A 16 -3.92 23.14 -22.08
C MET A 16 -3.24 23.22 -20.70
N TRP A 17 -3.28 24.40 -20.07
CA TRP A 17 -2.78 24.60 -18.73
C TRP A 17 -3.59 23.79 -17.71
N MET A 18 -4.92 23.82 -17.77
CA MET A 18 -5.78 22.94 -16.98
C MET A 18 -5.48 21.48 -17.29
N TYR A 19 -5.40 21.03 -18.54
CA TYR A 19 -5.09 19.63 -18.86
C TYR A 19 -3.75 19.17 -18.25
N ASN A 20 -2.72 20.03 -18.29
CA ASN A 20 -1.39 19.78 -17.75
C ASN A 20 -1.30 19.92 -16.22
N HIS A 21 -2.17 20.72 -15.57
CA HIS A 21 -2.07 21.05 -14.14
C HIS A 21 -3.29 20.63 -13.29
N SER A 22 -4.41 20.27 -13.90
CA SER A 22 -5.68 19.87 -13.24
C SER A 22 -5.80 18.36 -13.02
N ARG A 23 -4.83 17.57 -13.47
CA ARG A 23 -4.75 16.14 -13.17
C ARG A 23 -3.62 15.83 -12.19
N GLY A 24 -3.69 16.45 -11.01
CA GLY A 24 -3.43 15.67 -9.81
C GLY A 24 -4.59 14.69 -9.66
N ARG A 25 -4.61 13.61 -10.47
CA ARG A 25 -5.44 12.46 -10.12
C ARG A 25 -5.07 12.17 -8.68
N ALA A 26 -6.05 12.23 -7.78
CA ALA A 26 -5.91 11.62 -6.47
C ALA A 26 -5.23 10.29 -6.75
N GLN A 27 -4.04 10.13 -6.19
CA GLN A 27 -3.20 8.97 -6.39
C GLN A 27 -4.08 7.81 -5.94
N GLU A 28 -4.80 7.17 -6.88
CA GLU A 28 -5.32 5.83 -6.68
C GLU A 28 -4.09 5.10 -6.22
N ALA A 29 -4.08 4.81 -4.93
CA ALA A 29 -2.85 4.53 -4.24
C ALA A 29 -2.15 3.43 -5.04
N LEU A 30 -0.84 3.59 -5.23
CA LEU A 30 -0.01 2.59 -5.90
C LEU A 30 -0.09 1.20 -5.20
N THR A 31 -0.87 1.11 -4.11
CA THR A 31 -1.35 -0.06 -3.35
C THR A 31 -2.20 -1.05 -4.12
N LYS A 32 -2.12 -1.13 -5.46
CA LYS A 32 -2.71 -2.27 -6.21
C LYS A 32 -2.18 -3.64 -5.76
N TYR A 33 -1.10 -3.64 -4.98
CA TYR A 33 -0.43 -4.83 -4.47
C TYR A 33 -0.82 -5.19 -3.03
N GLN A 34 -1.51 -4.31 -2.30
CA GLN A 34 -1.88 -4.55 -0.91
C GLN A 34 -3.38 -4.86 -0.84
N GLN A 35 -3.71 -6.14 -0.70
CA GLN A 35 -5.05 -6.56 -0.36
C GLN A 35 -5.17 -6.55 1.17
N GLU A 36 -6.17 -5.85 1.70
CA GLU A 36 -6.46 -5.85 3.13
C GLU A 36 -6.86 -7.26 3.58
N TRP A 37 -6.34 -7.68 4.74
CA TRP A 37 -6.75 -8.88 5.43
C TRP A 37 -8.19 -8.75 5.90
N THR A 38 -8.95 -9.83 5.74
CA THR A 38 -10.33 -9.96 6.21
C THR A 38 -10.38 -11.12 7.19
N ALA A 39 -11.40 -11.19 8.06
CA ALA A 39 -11.60 -12.33 8.96
C ALA A 39 -11.62 -13.67 8.19
N ARG A 40 -12.26 -13.69 7.01
CA ARG A 40 -12.23 -14.86 6.13
C ARG A 40 -10.82 -15.25 5.70
N ALA A 41 -9.99 -14.27 5.34
CA ALA A 41 -8.60 -14.53 4.94
C ALA A 41 -7.74 -15.02 6.11
N VAL A 42 -8.00 -14.51 7.32
CA VAL A 42 -7.37 -15.00 8.56
C VAL A 42 -7.78 -16.46 8.81
N VAL A 43 -9.07 -16.77 8.81
CA VAL A 43 -9.60 -18.14 8.98
C VAL A 43 -9.03 -19.10 7.95
N MET A 44 -8.91 -18.69 6.69
CA MET A 44 -8.28 -19.50 5.65
C MET A 44 -6.83 -19.89 5.99
N ARG A 45 -6.09 -19.00 6.65
CA ARG A 45 -4.70 -19.22 7.06
C ARG A 45 -4.63 -20.06 8.34
N THR A 46 -5.32 -19.63 9.39
CA THR A 46 -5.21 -20.21 10.73
C THR A 46 -5.90 -21.58 10.83
N LYS A 47 -7.00 -21.81 10.10
CA LYS A 47 -7.76 -23.08 10.09
C LYS A 47 -7.51 -23.93 8.85
N LYS A 48 -6.38 -23.75 8.15
CA LYS A 48 -6.04 -24.49 6.91
C LYS A 48 -6.12 -26.01 7.07
N ALA A 49 -5.66 -26.55 8.20
CA ALA A 49 -5.70 -27.99 8.49
C ALA A 49 -7.15 -28.50 8.64
N GLU A 50 -7.98 -27.76 9.37
CA GLU A 50 -9.41 -28.07 9.57
C GLU A 50 -10.17 -28.04 8.24
N ILE A 51 -9.95 -27.01 7.41
CA ILE A 51 -10.53 -26.88 6.07
C ILE A 51 -10.13 -28.07 5.19
N THR A 52 -8.84 -28.45 5.21
CA THR A 52 -8.33 -29.58 4.41
C THR A 52 -8.91 -30.90 4.87
N ALA A 53 -9.00 -31.14 6.19
CA ALA A 53 -9.59 -32.34 6.77
C ALA A 53 -11.08 -32.45 6.42
N LEU A 54 -11.82 -31.34 6.48
CA LEU A 54 -13.24 -31.31 6.12
C LEU A 54 -13.47 -31.70 4.65
N ILE A 55 -12.61 -31.23 3.74
CA ILE A 55 -12.70 -31.60 2.32
C ILE A 55 -12.40 -33.09 2.14
N GLN A 56 -11.35 -33.61 2.78
CA GLN A 56 -11.02 -35.03 2.72
C GLN A 56 -12.17 -35.90 3.26
N GLU A 57 -12.74 -35.53 4.40
CA GLU A 57 -13.80 -36.31 5.04
C GLU A 57 -15.12 -36.28 4.24
N LYS A 58 -15.55 -35.10 3.80
CA LYS A 58 -16.88 -34.91 3.19
C LYS A 58 -16.91 -35.05 1.68
N LYS A 59 -15.77 -34.83 1.02
CA LYS A 59 -15.66 -34.84 -0.45
C LYS A 59 -14.70 -35.91 -0.96
N GLY A 60 -13.88 -36.53 -0.10
CA GLY A 60 -12.93 -37.57 -0.49
C GLY A 60 -11.71 -37.06 -1.26
N ALA A 61 -11.64 -35.76 -1.55
CA ALA A 61 -10.55 -35.17 -2.33
C ALA A 61 -9.27 -35.05 -1.49
N LYS A 62 -8.13 -35.46 -2.07
CA LYS A 62 -6.82 -35.43 -1.41
C LYS A 62 -6.07 -34.12 -1.69
N PRO A 63 -5.13 -33.71 -0.82
CA PRO A 63 -4.30 -32.54 -1.07
C PRO A 63 -3.55 -32.68 -2.40
N GLY A 64 -3.61 -31.65 -3.23
CA GLY A 64 -2.99 -31.63 -4.57
C GLY A 64 -3.92 -32.02 -5.71
N GLU A 65 -5.13 -32.54 -5.44
CA GLU A 65 -6.13 -32.81 -6.49
C GLU A 65 -6.87 -31.52 -6.89
N ALA A 66 -7.28 -31.41 -8.15
CA ALA A 66 -8.05 -30.27 -8.64
C ALA A 66 -9.35 -30.06 -7.84
N GLU A 67 -9.95 -31.16 -7.38
CA GLU A 67 -11.14 -31.15 -6.54
C GLU A 67 -10.92 -30.51 -5.16
N MET A 68 -9.69 -30.51 -4.65
CA MET A 68 -9.35 -29.80 -3.41
C MET A 68 -9.56 -28.29 -3.58
N ILE A 69 -9.15 -27.74 -4.72
CA ILE A 69 -9.29 -26.31 -5.02
C ILE A 69 -10.76 -25.94 -5.21
N SER A 70 -11.51 -26.74 -5.97
CA SER A 70 -12.93 -26.45 -6.22
C SER A 70 -13.79 -26.53 -4.96
N ASN A 71 -13.46 -27.42 -4.01
CA ASN A 71 -14.19 -27.58 -2.75
C ASN A 71 -13.72 -26.63 -1.64
N TYR A 72 -12.62 -25.90 -1.84
CA TYR A 72 -12.01 -25.06 -0.79
C TYR A 72 -12.95 -23.95 -0.31
N GLN A 73 -13.60 -23.25 -1.24
CA GLN A 73 -14.54 -22.17 -0.91
C GLN A 73 -15.75 -22.67 -0.11
N TRP A 74 -16.27 -23.85 -0.48
CA TRP A 74 -17.34 -24.51 0.26
C TRP A 74 -16.91 -24.84 1.70
N ALA A 75 -15.72 -25.43 1.86
CA ALA A 75 -15.21 -25.80 3.17
C ALA A 75 -14.97 -24.59 4.09
N ILE A 76 -14.45 -23.48 3.56
CA ILE A 76 -14.34 -22.22 4.32
C ILE A 76 -15.71 -21.77 4.82
N SER A 77 -16.73 -21.78 3.96
CA SER A 77 -18.09 -21.39 4.36
C SER A 77 -18.68 -22.31 5.43
N GLN A 78 -18.37 -23.60 5.40
CA GLN A 78 -18.79 -24.54 6.45
C GLN A 78 -18.07 -24.28 7.78
N VAL A 79 -16.74 -24.11 7.74
CA VAL A 79 -15.94 -23.82 8.94
C VAL A 79 -16.42 -22.52 9.58
N MET A 80 -16.53 -21.43 8.81
CA MET A 80 -17.03 -20.15 9.33
C MET A 80 -18.49 -20.23 9.82
N GLY A 81 -19.34 -21.03 9.17
CA GLY A 81 -20.73 -21.22 9.60
C GLY A 81 -20.87 -22.01 10.91
N ASN A 82 -19.84 -22.77 11.29
CA ASN A 82 -19.80 -23.51 12.55
C ASN A 82 -19.05 -22.77 13.66
N MET A 83 -18.41 -21.64 13.34
CA MET A 83 -17.73 -20.80 14.34
C MET A 83 -18.76 -20.05 15.18
N THR A 84 -18.44 -19.88 16.45
CA THR A 84 -19.19 -19.01 17.36
C THR A 84 -18.97 -17.54 17.01
N GLU A 85 -19.89 -16.68 17.45
CA GLU A 85 -19.76 -15.23 17.26
C GLU A 85 -18.44 -14.70 17.84
N ALA A 86 -18.01 -15.23 18.98
CA ALA A 86 -16.76 -14.85 19.63
C ALA A 86 -15.53 -15.19 18.77
N GLU A 87 -15.51 -16.37 18.14
CA GLU A 87 -14.41 -16.77 17.26
C GLU A 87 -14.38 -15.94 15.96
N LEU A 88 -15.55 -15.53 15.45
CA LEU A 88 -15.61 -14.63 14.29
C LEU A 88 -15.11 -13.22 14.64
N GLU A 89 -15.49 -12.69 15.80
CA GLU A 89 -15.00 -11.40 16.30
C GLU A 89 -13.49 -11.42 16.54
N GLU A 90 -12.94 -12.53 17.04
CA GLU A 90 -11.50 -12.72 17.21
C GLU A 90 -10.78 -12.69 15.85
N ALA A 91 -11.30 -13.39 14.83
CA ALA A 91 -10.75 -13.36 13.49
C ALA A 91 -10.81 -11.97 12.84
N GLU A 92 -11.85 -11.17 13.13
CA GLU A 92 -11.92 -9.77 12.70
C GLU A 92 -10.86 -8.90 13.38
N LYS A 93 -10.69 -9.04 14.69
CA LYS A 93 -9.64 -8.33 15.45
C LYS A 93 -8.25 -8.68 14.93
N GLU A 94 -7.99 -9.96 14.68
CA GLU A 94 -6.73 -10.43 14.12
C GLU A 94 -6.50 -9.85 12.71
N ALA A 95 -7.54 -9.81 11.87
CA ALA A 95 -7.44 -9.18 10.54
C ALA A 95 -7.10 -7.68 10.64
N MET A 96 -7.73 -6.95 11.58
CA MET A 96 -7.40 -5.55 11.84
C MET A 96 -5.95 -5.40 12.30
N GLN A 97 -5.49 -6.26 13.21
CA GLN A 97 -4.11 -6.25 13.70
C GLN A 97 -3.12 -6.51 12.55
N TRP A 98 -3.38 -7.50 11.69
CA TRP A 98 -2.52 -7.81 10.56
C TRP A 98 -2.47 -6.68 9.52
N ASN A 99 -3.56 -5.92 9.39
CA ASN A 99 -3.63 -4.74 8.53
C ASN A 99 -2.89 -3.53 9.12
N SER A 100 -2.89 -3.36 10.44
CA SER A 100 -2.23 -2.23 11.11
C SER A 100 -0.73 -2.46 11.33
N GLU A 101 -0.35 -3.70 11.63
CA GLU A 101 1.02 -4.09 11.95
C GLU A 101 1.58 -4.96 10.80
N ARG A 102 1.55 -6.27 11.00
CA ARG A 102 1.94 -7.29 10.01
C ARG A 102 1.37 -8.65 10.46
N PRO A 103 1.10 -9.57 9.52
CA PRO A 103 0.66 -10.91 9.86
C PRO A 103 1.78 -11.73 10.53
N LEU A 104 1.46 -12.91 11.05
CA LEU A 104 2.44 -13.83 11.65
C LEU A 104 3.56 -14.22 10.66
N LEU A 105 4.74 -14.59 11.17
CA LEU A 105 5.90 -14.94 10.32
C LEU A 105 5.59 -16.10 9.36
N GLU A 106 4.87 -17.13 9.80
CA GLU A 106 4.40 -18.22 8.94
C GLU A 106 3.53 -17.70 7.78
N VAL A 107 2.61 -16.79 8.08
CA VAL A 107 1.72 -16.19 7.08
C VAL A 107 2.50 -15.30 6.12
N GLN A 108 3.51 -14.57 6.61
CA GLN A 108 4.42 -13.79 5.77
C GLN A 108 5.25 -14.70 4.86
N ALA A 109 5.88 -15.74 5.41
CA ALA A 109 6.73 -16.68 4.69
C ALA A 109 5.95 -17.41 3.58
N ASP A 110 4.76 -17.94 3.89
CA ASP A 110 3.89 -18.57 2.88
C ASP A 110 3.45 -17.54 1.82
N THR A 111 3.12 -16.31 2.23
CA THR A 111 2.72 -15.26 1.27
C THR A 111 3.86 -14.88 0.33
N VAL A 112 5.09 -14.78 0.82
CA VAL A 112 6.29 -14.56 -0.01
C VAL A 112 6.50 -15.74 -0.96
N ALA A 113 6.46 -16.98 -0.46
CA ALA A 113 6.63 -18.18 -1.29
C ALA A 113 5.57 -18.29 -2.41
N CYS A 114 4.31 -17.97 -2.10
CA CYS A 114 3.21 -18.11 -3.04
C CYS A 114 3.05 -16.92 -4.01
N LYS A 115 3.30 -15.69 -3.53
CA LYS A 115 2.95 -14.45 -4.26
C LYS A 115 4.12 -13.49 -4.45
N GLY A 116 5.22 -13.62 -3.69
CA GLY A 116 6.36 -12.70 -3.72
C GLY A 116 6.89 -12.48 -5.14
N LYS A 117 7.22 -13.57 -5.84
CA LYS A 117 7.66 -13.52 -7.25
C LYS A 117 6.66 -12.82 -8.17
N GLN A 118 5.35 -13.07 -8.00
CA GLN A 118 4.31 -12.45 -8.83
C GLN A 118 4.20 -10.95 -8.60
N TYR A 119 4.29 -10.51 -7.34
CA TYR A 119 4.33 -9.08 -7.01
C TYR A 119 5.57 -8.40 -7.58
N ALA A 120 6.74 -9.00 -7.37
CA ALA A 120 8.01 -8.51 -7.87
C ALA A 120 7.99 -8.36 -9.40
N CYS A 121 7.55 -9.41 -10.12
CA CYS A 121 7.42 -9.40 -11.58
C CYS A 121 6.44 -8.33 -12.07
N LYS A 122 5.26 -8.20 -11.43
CA LYS A 122 4.24 -7.21 -11.83
C LYS A 122 4.68 -5.78 -11.55
N PHE A 123 5.40 -5.55 -10.46
CA PHE A 123 6.03 -4.27 -10.15
C PHE A 123 7.06 -3.89 -11.21
N THR A 124 8.03 -4.78 -11.48
CA THR A 124 9.09 -4.56 -12.49
C THR A 124 8.49 -4.32 -13.88
N SER A 125 7.51 -5.13 -14.28
CA SER A 125 6.79 -4.94 -15.54
C SER A 125 6.08 -3.60 -15.64
N THR A 126 5.52 -3.10 -14.53
CA THR A 126 4.83 -1.80 -14.50
C THR A 126 5.84 -0.66 -14.62
N MET A 127 6.96 -0.75 -13.90
CA MET A 127 8.04 0.25 -13.94
C MET A 127 8.68 0.36 -15.33
N TRP A 128 8.88 -0.77 -16.01
CA TRP A 128 9.35 -0.75 -17.39
C TRP A 128 8.34 -0.10 -18.33
N LYS A 129 7.09 -0.59 -18.34
CA LYS A 129 6.06 -0.12 -19.30
C LYS A 129 5.69 1.35 -19.11
N GLN A 130 5.68 1.84 -17.88
CA GLN A 130 5.24 3.20 -17.59
C GLN A 130 6.40 4.20 -17.51
N CYS A 131 7.58 3.75 -17.08
CA CYS A 131 8.70 4.64 -16.77
C CYS A 131 9.97 4.32 -17.57
N GLY A 132 10.01 3.25 -18.36
CA GLY A 132 11.23 2.77 -19.03
C GLY A 132 12.32 2.33 -18.05
N MET A 133 11.95 2.02 -16.81
CA MET A 133 12.89 1.67 -15.75
C MET A 133 13.16 0.18 -15.71
N GLN A 134 14.43 -0.20 -15.69
CA GLN A 134 14.86 -1.54 -15.31
C GLN A 134 14.95 -1.61 -13.78
N VAL A 135 14.49 -2.72 -13.20
CA VAL A 135 14.42 -2.91 -11.75
C VAL A 135 15.00 -4.25 -11.40
N VAL A 136 15.88 -4.27 -10.42
CA VAL A 136 16.34 -5.48 -9.73
C VAL A 136 15.84 -5.40 -8.29
N ILE A 137 15.34 -6.50 -7.77
CA ILE A 137 14.74 -6.57 -6.44
C ILE A 137 15.63 -7.45 -5.56
N LEU A 138 16.11 -6.89 -4.47
CA LEU A 138 16.75 -7.62 -3.38
C LEU A 138 15.74 -7.72 -2.23
N GLU A 139 15.54 -8.92 -1.73
CA GLU A 139 14.56 -9.18 -0.66
C GLU A 139 15.19 -10.01 0.45
N ALA A 140 14.70 -9.77 1.66
CA ALA A 140 15.06 -10.53 2.84
C ALA A 140 13.88 -10.56 3.80
N TRP A 141 13.66 -11.72 4.42
CA TRP A 141 12.59 -11.93 5.39
C TRP A 141 12.99 -13.01 6.39
N LEU A 142 12.32 -13.02 7.54
CA LEU A 142 12.43 -14.12 8.49
C LEU A 142 11.48 -15.24 8.08
N ASN A 143 12.00 -16.46 8.00
CA ASN A 143 11.17 -17.65 7.83
C ASN A 143 10.49 -18.05 9.16
N GLU A 144 9.71 -19.13 9.12
CA GLU A 144 9.04 -19.69 10.31
C GLU A 144 9.99 -20.05 11.45
N ALA A 145 11.24 -20.43 11.12
CA ALA A 145 12.28 -20.75 12.09
C ALA A 145 13.05 -19.51 12.60
N GLU A 146 12.53 -18.31 12.33
CA GLU A 146 13.17 -17.01 12.59
C GLU A 146 14.58 -16.88 11.97
N GLN A 147 14.85 -17.62 10.91
CA GLN A 147 16.10 -17.53 10.17
C GLN A 147 15.96 -16.53 9.04
N VAL A 148 17.01 -15.73 8.82
CA VAL A 148 17.07 -14.79 7.71
C VAL A 148 17.14 -15.58 6.42
N THR A 149 16.14 -15.36 5.57
CA THR A 149 16.11 -15.83 4.18
C THR A 149 16.33 -14.62 3.29
N VAL A 150 17.21 -14.77 2.30
CA VAL A 150 17.55 -13.74 1.33
C VAL A 150 17.20 -14.21 -0.06
N GLY A 151 16.82 -13.27 -0.91
CA GLY A 151 16.50 -13.53 -2.31
C GLY A 151 16.86 -12.33 -3.18
N SER A 152 17.05 -12.60 -4.46
CA SER A 152 17.22 -11.57 -5.48
C SER A 152 16.41 -11.98 -6.71
N HIS A 153 15.79 -10.99 -7.36
CA HIS A 153 15.03 -11.19 -8.58
C HIS A 153 15.43 -10.18 -9.63
N ASP A 154 15.75 -10.68 -10.82
CA ASP A 154 15.94 -9.91 -12.03
C ASP A 154 14.98 -10.41 -13.10
N PHE A 155 13.98 -9.59 -13.42
CA PHE A 155 12.99 -9.89 -14.46
C PHE A 155 13.28 -9.11 -15.74
N ASN A 156 14.39 -8.36 -15.83
CA ASN A 156 14.60 -7.42 -16.93
C ASN A 156 14.79 -8.13 -18.28
N SER A 157 15.35 -9.35 -18.28
CA SER A 157 15.45 -10.20 -19.47
C SER A 157 14.10 -10.74 -19.98
N GLU A 158 13.08 -10.76 -19.12
CA GLU A 158 11.71 -11.16 -19.50
C GLU A 158 10.92 -10.00 -20.14
N LEU A 159 11.47 -8.77 -20.13
CA LEU A 159 10.86 -7.59 -20.71
C LEU A 159 11.29 -7.40 -22.17
N ASP A 160 10.38 -6.87 -22.99
CA ASP A 160 10.67 -6.63 -24.41
C ASP A 160 11.80 -5.60 -24.58
N GLY A 161 12.92 -6.05 -25.16
CA GLY A 161 14.15 -5.27 -25.33
C GLY A 161 14.97 -5.06 -24.05
N GLY A 162 14.60 -5.69 -22.93
CA GLY A 162 15.34 -5.63 -21.68
C GLY A 162 16.49 -6.63 -21.63
N GLN A 163 17.51 -6.31 -20.83
CA GLN A 163 18.66 -7.18 -20.56
C GLN A 163 18.81 -7.38 -19.06
N SER A 164 19.34 -8.54 -18.67
CA SER A 164 19.67 -8.84 -17.28
C SER A 164 20.71 -7.87 -16.73
N PHE A 165 20.69 -7.66 -15.43
CA PHE A 165 21.69 -6.89 -14.73
C PHE A 165 22.91 -7.75 -14.42
N ASP A 166 23.99 -7.55 -15.18
CA ASP A 166 25.19 -8.40 -15.16
C ASP A 166 25.92 -8.43 -13.80
N HIS A 167 25.72 -7.42 -12.95
CA HIS A 167 26.42 -7.25 -11.67
C HIS A 167 25.59 -7.67 -10.45
N LEU A 168 24.47 -8.38 -10.64
CA LEU A 168 23.63 -8.78 -9.50
C LEU A 168 24.36 -9.71 -8.52
N GLN A 169 25.25 -10.56 -9.02
CA GLN A 169 26.06 -11.44 -8.18
C GLN A 169 27.09 -10.66 -7.35
N ASP A 170 27.59 -9.54 -7.87
CA ASP A 170 28.61 -8.72 -7.19
C ASP A 170 28.03 -8.06 -5.93
N ILE A 171 26.74 -7.67 -5.97
CA ILE A 171 26.05 -7.04 -4.83
C ILE A 171 25.42 -8.04 -3.86
N GLN A 172 25.34 -9.31 -4.24
CA GLN A 172 24.66 -10.34 -3.44
C GLN A 172 25.33 -10.55 -2.08
N LYS A 173 26.68 -10.55 -2.04
CA LYS A 173 27.43 -10.71 -0.79
C LYS A 173 27.20 -9.54 0.17
N ASP A 174 27.18 -8.32 -0.34
CA ASP A 174 26.93 -7.13 0.48
C ASP A 174 25.49 -7.12 1.00
N TRP A 175 24.54 -7.58 0.18
CA TRP A 175 23.14 -7.79 0.61
C TRP A 175 23.03 -8.82 1.72
N GLU A 176 23.66 -9.99 1.57
CA GLU A 176 23.68 -11.04 2.60
C GLU A 176 24.22 -10.51 3.93
N ASN A 177 25.35 -9.80 3.91
CA ASN A 177 25.92 -9.19 5.12
C ASN A 177 24.98 -8.18 5.76
N TYR A 178 24.42 -7.25 4.97
CA TYR A 178 23.49 -6.24 5.45
C TYR A 178 22.25 -6.88 6.11
N THR A 179 21.70 -7.93 5.49
CA THR A 179 20.51 -8.60 6.01
C THR A 179 20.81 -9.36 7.30
N GLN A 180 21.98 -9.99 7.40
CA GLN A 180 22.41 -10.65 8.62
C GLN A 180 22.61 -9.65 9.76
N GLU A 181 23.11 -8.44 9.49
CA GLU A 181 23.21 -7.38 10.50
C GLU A 181 21.85 -6.80 10.88
N SER A 182 20.96 -6.61 9.89
CA SER A 182 19.67 -5.94 10.09
C SER A 182 18.62 -6.85 10.74
N PHE A 183 18.68 -8.16 10.47
CA PHE A 183 17.74 -9.16 10.98
C PHE A 183 18.36 -10.11 12.00
N GLY A 184 19.70 -10.17 12.10
CA GLY A 184 20.40 -11.02 13.05
C GLY A 184 20.13 -10.57 14.48
N ARG A 185 19.58 -11.48 15.29
CA ARG A 185 19.45 -11.29 16.72
C ARG A 185 20.84 -11.46 17.35
N ASP A 186 21.28 -10.50 18.17
CA ASP A 186 22.46 -10.69 19.01
C ASP A 186 22.16 -11.83 20.01
N PRO A 187 22.89 -12.96 19.98
CA PRO A 187 22.67 -14.07 20.91
C PRO A 187 22.89 -13.68 22.38
N ASN A 188 23.48 -12.51 22.67
CA ASN A 188 23.70 -12.00 24.03
C ASN A 188 22.63 -11.02 24.53
N ALA A 189 21.63 -10.65 23.71
CA ALA A 189 20.61 -9.67 24.12
C ALA A 189 19.53 -10.23 25.07
N ALA A 190 19.60 -11.49 25.47
CA ALA A 190 18.63 -12.13 26.35
C ALA A 190 18.90 -11.92 27.87
N THR A 191 19.84 -11.07 28.26
CA THR A 191 20.07 -10.70 29.66
C THR A 191 20.34 -9.20 29.83
N ALA A 192 19.29 -8.39 29.76
CA ALA A 192 19.23 -7.11 30.48
C ALA A 192 17.76 -6.70 30.59
N ASP A 193 17.16 -6.98 31.74
CA ASP A 193 15.89 -6.40 32.15
C ASP A 193 16.14 -4.97 32.67
N MET A 194 15.18 -4.09 32.38
CA MET A 194 14.95 -2.73 32.89
C MET A 194 16.14 -1.74 32.98
N ASP A 195 16.19 -0.73 32.10
CA ASP A 195 15.58 0.60 32.35
C ASP A 195 15.97 1.58 31.22
N SER A 196 14.95 2.28 30.70
CA SER A 196 14.96 3.59 30.02
C SER A 196 16.22 4.07 29.24
N GLU A 197 16.19 3.93 27.92
CA GLU A 197 16.06 5.04 26.94
C GLU A 197 16.29 4.48 25.52
N VAL A 198 15.20 4.16 24.82
CA VAL A 198 15.26 3.82 23.40
C VAL A 198 15.59 5.11 22.63
N PRO A 199 16.65 5.17 21.81
CA PRO A 199 16.80 6.26 20.87
C PRO A 199 15.69 6.11 19.83
N HIS A 200 14.60 6.84 20.02
CA HIS A 200 13.58 7.01 19.00
C HIS A 200 14.25 7.69 17.79
N ILE A 201 14.65 6.90 16.79
CA ILE A 201 14.74 7.42 15.42
C ILE A 201 13.33 7.82 15.07
N SER A 202 13.07 9.12 15.20
CA SER A 202 11.78 9.71 14.93
C SER A 202 11.52 9.50 13.44
N LEU A 203 10.60 8.58 13.12
CA LEU A 203 9.89 8.60 11.85
C LEU A 203 9.48 10.05 11.59
N LEU A 204 9.84 10.56 10.41
CA LEU A 204 9.42 11.89 9.96
C LEU A 204 7.93 12.02 10.21
N LYS A 205 7.56 12.78 11.25
CA LYS A 205 6.17 13.03 11.62
C LYS A 205 5.49 13.55 10.35
N CYS A 206 4.51 12.80 9.84
CA CYS A 206 3.62 13.31 8.80
C CYS A 206 3.06 14.63 9.32
N LYS A 207 3.38 15.74 8.64
CA LYS A 207 2.85 17.05 9.02
C LYS A 207 1.32 16.92 9.04
N PRO A 208 0.63 17.35 10.12
CA PRO A 208 -0.82 17.38 10.14
C PRO A 208 -1.31 18.08 8.86
N ARG A 209 -2.29 17.48 8.18
CA ARG A 209 -2.90 18.10 7.01
C ARG A 209 -3.46 19.45 7.46
N LEU A 210 -2.88 20.52 6.94
CA LEU A 210 -3.32 21.88 7.21
C LEU A 210 -4.73 22.05 6.66
N ASP A 211 -5.68 22.46 7.49
CA ASP A 211 -7.04 22.80 7.05
C ASP A 211 -7.01 24.12 6.26
N VAL A 212 -6.76 23.97 4.96
CA VAL A 212 -6.64 25.08 4.02
C VAL A 212 -7.94 25.87 3.86
N VAL A 213 -9.11 25.26 4.12
CA VAL A 213 -10.41 25.97 4.05
C VAL A 213 -10.60 26.81 5.32
N GLY A 214 -10.28 26.26 6.49
CA GLY A 214 -10.27 27.01 7.76
C GLY A 214 -9.35 28.23 7.73
N LEU A 215 -8.22 28.15 7.01
CA LEU A 215 -7.27 29.25 6.81
C LEU A 215 -7.84 30.48 6.09
N VAL A 216 -8.88 30.29 5.26
CA VAL A 216 -9.48 31.35 4.45
C VAL A 216 -10.94 31.56 4.77
N THR A 217 -11.42 31.06 5.91
CA THR A 217 -12.82 31.19 6.31
C THR A 217 -12.88 31.92 7.65
N LYS A 218 -13.63 33.03 7.70
CA LYS A 218 -13.88 33.73 8.96
C LYS A 218 -14.85 32.92 9.83
N SER A 219 -14.98 33.29 11.11
CA SER A 219 -15.93 32.65 12.04
C SER A 219 -17.40 32.74 11.58
N ASP A 220 -17.73 33.64 10.66
CA ASP A 220 -19.05 33.78 10.03
C ASP A 220 -19.24 32.85 8.81
N GLY A 221 -18.27 31.97 8.51
CA GLY A 221 -18.34 31.00 7.42
C GLY A 221 -18.10 31.58 6.03
N LYS A 222 -17.68 32.85 5.91
CA LYS A 222 -17.42 33.50 4.62
C LYS A 222 -15.94 33.43 4.23
N PRO A 223 -15.64 33.36 2.92
CA PRO A 223 -14.26 33.30 2.47
C PRO A 223 -13.61 34.68 2.63
N TRP A 224 -12.39 34.69 3.14
CA TRP A 224 -11.57 35.88 3.34
C TRP A 224 -10.12 35.57 3.01
N VAL A 225 -9.43 36.55 2.45
CA VAL A 225 -8.01 36.48 2.12
C VAL A 225 -7.32 37.70 2.74
N ALA A 226 -6.28 37.48 3.54
CA ALA A 226 -5.46 38.53 4.14
C ALA A 226 -4.66 39.31 3.08
N ASP A 227 -4.13 40.50 3.43
CA ASP A 227 -3.19 41.21 2.54
C ASP A 227 -1.93 40.35 2.33
N VAL A 228 -1.69 39.95 1.08
CA VAL A 228 -0.71 38.94 0.68
C VAL A 228 0.69 39.52 0.41
N LYS A 229 0.92 40.81 0.71
CA LYS A 229 2.18 41.50 0.41
C LYS A 229 3.41 40.98 1.16
N GLN A 230 3.24 40.20 2.24
CA GLN A 230 4.36 39.67 3.05
C GLN A 230 4.22 38.20 3.45
N VAL A 231 3.41 37.41 2.73
CA VAL A 231 3.31 35.96 3.00
C VAL A 231 4.36 35.16 2.24
N SER A 232 4.89 34.10 2.85
CA SER A 232 5.78 33.16 2.19
C SER A 232 5.07 32.46 1.03
N LEU A 233 5.84 31.98 0.04
CA LEU A 233 5.31 31.28 -1.13
C LEU A 233 4.43 30.09 -0.75
N ASP A 234 4.80 29.33 0.29
CA ASP A 234 4.05 28.17 0.74
C ASP A 234 2.74 28.57 1.44
N SER A 235 2.74 29.64 2.23
CA SER A 235 1.50 30.20 2.79
C SER A 235 0.59 30.74 1.69
N LEU A 236 1.14 31.38 0.66
CA LEU A 236 0.37 31.86 -0.49
C LEU A 236 -0.30 30.71 -1.26
N LYS A 237 0.44 29.62 -1.53
CA LYS A 237 -0.11 28.41 -2.15
C LYS A 237 -1.28 27.83 -1.34
N ASN A 238 -1.14 27.78 -0.02
CA ASN A 238 -2.18 27.26 0.87
C ASN A 238 -3.42 28.16 0.90
N ILE A 239 -3.24 29.49 0.92
CA ILE A 239 -4.34 30.47 0.85
C ILE A 239 -5.10 30.35 -0.48
N VAL A 240 -4.38 30.32 -1.60
CA VAL A 240 -4.99 30.17 -2.93
C VAL A 240 -5.76 28.85 -3.03
N ARG A 241 -5.15 27.75 -2.58
CA ARG A 241 -5.78 26.42 -2.57
C ARG A 241 -7.03 26.40 -1.70
N GLY A 242 -6.98 26.98 -0.50
CA GLY A 242 -8.12 27.12 0.40
C GLY A 242 -9.29 27.85 -0.24
N TYR A 243 -9.00 29.00 -0.87
CA TYR A 243 -10.02 29.86 -1.46
C TYR A 243 -10.77 29.18 -2.61
N PHE A 244 -10.03 28.52 -3.52
CA PHE A 244 -10.66 27.75 -4.59
C PHE A 244 -11.46 26.57 -4.04
N THR A 245 -10.92 25.83 -3.05
CA THR A 245 -11.61 24.68 -2.45
C THR A 245 -12.94 25.09 -1.81
N TYR A 246 -13.00 26.22 -1.10
CA TYR A 246 -14.23 26.77 -0.51
C TYR A 246 -15.33 27.03 -1.56
N HIS A 247 -14.98 27.66 -2.68
CA HIS A 247 -15.97 28.00 -3.71
C HIS A 247 -16.44 26.78 -4.50
N TYR A 248 -15.54 25.83 -4.78
CA TYR A 248 -15.90 24.58 -5.44
C TYR A 248 -16.85 23.73 -4.57
N SER A 249 -16.60 23.62 -3.26
CA SER A 249 -17.47 22.85 -2.36
C SER A 249 -18.86 23.49 -2.21
N LYS A 250 -18.93 24.82 -2.07
CA LYS A 250 -20.20 25.58 -2.07
C LYS A 250 -21.00 25.39 -3.36
N GLN A 251 -20.33 25.40 -4.53
CA GLN A 251 -21.02 25.18 -5.81
C GLN A 251 -21.54 23.74 -5.93
N GLN A 252 -20.79 22.72 -5.50
CA GLN A 252 -21.27 21.34 -5.45
C GLN A 252 -22.48 21.17 -4.50
N SER A 253 -22.46 21.79 -3.32
CA SER A 253 -23.62 21.77 -2.40
C SER A 253 -24.84 22.50 -2.98
N SER A 254 -24.66 23.55 -3.79
CA SER A 254 -25.76 24.25 -4.47
C SER A 254 -26.31 23.52 -5.70
N LEU A 255 -25.56 22.56 -6.24
CA LEU A 255 -25.94 21.72 -7.38
C LEU A 255 -26.64 20.41 -6.95
N GLY A 256 -26.90 20.21 -5.66
CA GLY A 256 -27.70 19.09 -5.16
C GLY A 256 -27.06 17.70 -5.34
N VAL A 257 -25.73 17.60 -5.36
CA VAL A 257 -25.02 16.32 -5.59
C VAL A 257 -24.69 15.56 -4.29
N PHE A 258 -25.14 16.06 -3.14
CA PHE A 258 -25.21 15.28 -1.90
C PHE A 258 -26.57 15.48 -1.24
N SER A 259 -27.49 14.55 -1.55
CA SER A 259 -28.46 14.00 -0.61
C SER A 259 -28.12 12.53 -0.39
#